data_AF-A0A6J4XTL7-F1
#
_entry.id   AF-A0A6J4XTL7-F1
#
_cell.length_a   1.000
_cell.length_b   1.000
_cell.length_c   1.000
_cell.angle_alpha   90.00
_cell.angle_beta   90.00
_cell.angle_gamma   90.00
#
_symmetry.space_group_name_H-M   'P 1'
#
loop_
_entity.id
_entity.type
_entity.pdbx_description
1 polymer ?
#
loop_
_entity_poly.entity_id
_entity_poly.type
_entity_poly.pdbx_seq_one_letter_code
_entity_poly.pdbx_strand_id
1 'polypeptide(L)'
;MTEQTLRKESTGHPYIVIQTDVCDGSPIVEGTRTRVIDIAIEYEVLGRSPDEIITSHPHVNLYQIHDALSYYYENREDLDQKIKQDQEFVKRLKVKIPSKMV
;
A
#
# COMPACT_ATOMS: atom_id res chain seq x y z
N MET A 1 -1.31 -17.61 -26.41
CA MET A 1 -0.60 -16.63 -25.55
C MET A 1 -1.64 -16.17 -24.55
N THR A 2 -1.54 -16.60 -23.30
CA THR A 2 -2.65 -16.55 -22.36
C THR A 2 -2.82 -15.13 -21.84
N GLU A 3 -3.83 -14.42 -22.36
CA GLU A 3 -4.32 -13.15 -21.82
C GLU A 3 -4.97 -13.43 -20.46
N GLN A 4 -4.14 -13.48 -19.42
CA GLN A 4 -4.61 -13.46 -18.04
C GLN A 4 -5.21 -12.07 -17.82
N THR A 5 -6.52 -11.96 -18.03
CA THR A 5 -7.33 -10.83 -17.59
C THR A 5 -7.18 -10.75 -16.08
N LEU A 6 -6.24 -9.92 -15.61
CA LEU A 6 -6.07 -9.63 -14.20
C LEU A 6 -7.41 -9.08 -13.68
N ARG A 7 -7.97 -9.74 -12.65
CA ARG A 7 -9.19 -9.29 -11.99
C ARG A 7 -8.86 -7.99 -11.24
N LYS A 8 -9.01 -6.89 -11.97
CA LYS A 8 -8.85 -5.54 -11.45
C LYS A 8 -10.19 -5.10 -10.87
N GLU A 9 -10.27 -5.02 -9.55
CA GLU A 9 -11.42 -4.41 -8.90
C GLU A 9 -11.18 -2.90 -8.85
N SER A 10 -12.09 -2.15 -9.47
CA SER A 10 -12.08 -0.68 -9.43
C SER A 10 -12.78 -0.26 -8.16
N THR A 11 -12.11 0.51 -7.32
CA THR A 11 -12.72 1.07 -6.10
C THR A 11 -13.54 2.31 -6.45
N GLY A 12 -14.18 2.95 -5.47
CA GLY A 12 -14.79 4.28 -5.65
C GLY A 12 -13.79 5.39 -6.01
N HIS A 13 -12.50 5.05 -6.07
CA HIS A 13 -11.38 5.93 -6.33
C HIS A 13 -10.78 5.65 -7.72
N PRO A 14 -10.72 6.64 -8.61
CA PRO A 14 -10.32 6.45 -10.00
C PRO A 14 -8.88 5.94 -10.17
N TYR A 15 -7.99 6.18 -9.21
CA TYR A 15 -6.58 5.78 -9.32
C TYR A 15 -6.19 4.64 -8.40
N ILE A 16 -7.14 4.05 -7.66
CA ILE A 16 -6.86 2.96 -6.72
C ILE A 16 -7.44 1.67 -7.25
N VAL A 17 -6.58 0.66 -7.33
CA VAL A 17 -6.90 -0.62 -7.93
C VAL A 17 -6.52 -1.73 -6.97
N ILE A 18 -7.38 -2.74 -6.87
CA ILE A 18 -7.08 -3.95 -6.11
C ILE A 18 -6.81 -5.05 -7.12
N GLN A 19 -5.62 -5.64 -7.00
CA GLN A 19 -5.19 -6.76 -7.84
C GLN A 19 -4.85 -7.91 -6.91
N THR A 20 -5.61 -9.00 -6.95
CA THR A 20 -5.41 -10.19 -6.10
C THR A 20 -4.01 -10.77 -6.21
N ASP A 21 -3.41 -10.68 -7.40
CA ASP A 21 -2.08 -11.20 -7.71
C ASP A 21 -0.95 -10.26 -7.26
N VAL A 22 -1.25 -9.02 -6.86
CA VAL A 22 -0.26 -8.01 -6.49
C VAL A 22 -0.41 -7.65 -5.02
N CYS A 23 0.67 -7.79 -4.25
CA CYS A 23 0.71 -7.42 -2.83
C CYS A 23 -0.43 -8.06 -2.01
N ASP A 24 -0.77 -9.32 -2.31
CA ASP A 24 -1.80 -10.09 -1.58
C ASP A 24 -3.18 -9.40 -1.57
N GLY A 25 -3.58 -8.88 -2.72
CA GLY A 25 -4.84 -8.15 -2.88
C GLY A 25 -4.88 -6.83 -2.10
N SER A 26 -3.73 -6.24 -1.78
CA SER A 26 -3.70 -4.92 -1.15
C SER A 26 -4.03 -3.83 -2.18
N PRO A 27 -4.73 -2.77 -1.78
CA PRO A 27 -5.01 -1.63 -2.65
C PRO A 27 -3.70 -0.93 -3.05
N ILE A 28 -3.51 -0.74 -4.35
CA ILE A 28 -2.33 -0.09 -4.93
C ILE A 28 -2.77 1.09 -5.81
N VAL A 29 -1.85 2.03 -6.00
CA VAL A 29 -2.03 3.10 -6.99
C VAL A 29 -1.88 2.51 -8.40
N GLU A 30 -2.84 2.79 -9.26
CA GLU A 30 -2.89 2.32 -10.64
C GLU A 30 -1.58 2.60 -11.40
N GLY A 31 -1.10 1.58 -12.12
CA GLY A 31 0.13 1.68 -12.91
C GLY A 31 1.41 1.59 -12.08
N THR A 32 1.30 1.44 -10.76
CA THR A 32 2.45 1.31 -9.85
C THR A 32 2.32 0.07 -8.97
N ARG A 33 3.36 -0.19 -8.17
CA ARG A 33 3.34 -1.17 -7.08
C ARG A 33 3.30 -0.49 -5.71
N THR A 34 3.02 0.82 -5.67
CA THR A 34 2.94 1.59 -4.43
C THR A 34 1.61 1.29 -3.78
N ARG A 35 1.65 0.73 -2.57
CA ARG A 35 0.43 0.41 -1.82
C ARG A 35 -0.11 1.68 -1.19
N VAL A 36 -1.44 1.76 -1.11
CA VAL A 36 -2.12 2.86 -0.40
C VAL A 36 -1.65 2.96 1.05
N ILE A 37 -1.36 1.81 1.67
CA ILE A 37 -0.91 1.75 3.06
C ILE A 37 0.47 2.37 3.28
N ASP A 38 1.39 2.26 2.31
CA ASP A 38 2.73 2.85 2.43
C ASP A 38 2.62 4.38 2.41
N ILE A 39 1.79 4.92 1.52
CA ILE A 39 1.48 6.35 1.43
C ILE A 39 0.85 6.84 2.74
N ALA A 40 -0.11 6.10 3.29
CA ALA A 40 -0.77 6.45 4.55
C ALA A 40 0.21 6.45 5.74
N ILE A 41 1.13 5.49 5.80
CA ILE A 41 2.18 5.44 6.83
C ILE A 41 3.13 6.64 6.71
N GLU A 42 3.58 6.96 5.50
CA GLU A 42 4.45 8.11 5.29
C GLU A 42 3.77 9.42 5.70
N TYR A 43 2.49 9.56 5.38
CA TYR A 43 1.73 10.76 5.71
C TYR A 43 1.41 10.86 7.22
N GLU A 44 0.78 9.84 7.80
CA GLU A 44 0.28 9.88 9.19
C GLU A 44 1.37 9.60 10.24
N VAL A 45 2.24 8.61 9.98
CA VAL A 45 3.20 8.11 10.99
C VAL A 45 4.54 8.83 10.88
N LEU A 46 5.01 9.04 9.66
CA LEU A 46 6.28 9.76 9.42
C LEU A 46 6.09 11.27 9.29
N GLY A 47 4.84 11.75 9.19
CA GLY A 47 4.52 13.18 9.11
C GLY A 47 5.01 13.84 7.83
N ARG A 48 5.20 13.07 6.75
CA ARG A 48 5.67 13.59 5.46
C ARG A 48 4.53 14.29 4.73
N SER A 49 4.85 15.42 4.13
CA SER A 49 3.92 16.12 3.25
C SER A 49 3.71 15.33 1.95
N PRO A 50 2.57 15.46 1.27
CA PRO A 50 2.33 14.79 -0.01
C PRO A 50 3.43 15.06 -1.04
N ASP A 51 3.97 16.29 -1.09
CA ASP A 51 5.10 16.67 -1.95
C ASP A 51 6.41 15.91 -1.62
N GLU A 52 6.66 15.62 -0.35
CA GLU A 52 7.82 14.84 0.10
C GLU A 52 7.66 13.35 -0.25
N ILE A 53 6.41 12.85 -0.21
CA ILE A 53 6.08 11.49 -0.61
C ILE A 53 6.31 11.31 -2.12
N ILE A 54 5.95 12.28 -2.96
CA ILE A 54 6.26 12.26 -4.41
C ILE A 54 7.76 12.21 -4.65
N THR A 55 8.53 12.97 -3.86
CA THR A 55 10.00 12.96 -3.97
C THR A 55 10.57 11.57 -3.71
N SER A 56 9.95 10.80 -2.83
CA SER A 56 10.31 9.40 -2.55
C SER A 56 9.74 8.42 -3.59
N HIS A 57 8.63 8.77 -4.24
CA HIS A 57 7.89 7.95 -5.20
C HIS A 57 7.69 8.71 -6.53
N PRO A 58 8.72 8.87 -7.37
CA PRO A 58 8.65 9.68 -8.59
C PRO A 58 7.70 9.14 -9.67
N HIS A 59 7.21 7.92 -9.48
CA HIS A 59 6.23 7.23 -10.33
C HIS A 59 4.78 7.41 -9.86
N VAL A 60 4.57 8.16 -8.77
CA VAL A 60 3.24 8.49 -8.24
C VAL A 60 3.04 10.01 -8.32
N ASN A 61 1.88 10.43 -8.79
CA ASN A 61 1.52 11.84 -8.87
C ASN A 61 0.79 12.33 -7.61
N LEU A 62 0.83 13.64 -7.36
CA LEU A 62 0.17 14.28 -6.22
C LEU A 62 -1.33 13.94 -6.12
N TYR A 63 -2.04 13.98 -7.25
CA TYR A 63 -3.46 13.65 -7.29
C TYR A 63 -3.75 12.19 -6.92
N GLN A 64 -2.85 11.26 -7.24
CA GLN A 64 -2.99 9.84 -6.87
C GLN A 64 -2.73 9.63 -5.38
N ILE A 65 -1.81 10.43 -4.79
CA ILE A 65 -1.57 10.41 -3.33
C ILE A 65 -2.81 10.88 -2.59
N HIS A 66 -3.43 11.98 -3.02
CA HIS A 66 -4.67 12.45 -2.39
C HIS A 66 -5.81 11.43 -2.55
N ASP A 67 -5.93 10.80 -3.71
CA ASP A 67 -6.91 9.74 -3.94
C ASP A 67 -6.64 8.51 -3.04
N ALA A 68 -5.38 8.11 -2.89
CA ALA A 68 -4.96 7.03 -2.00
C ALA A 68 -5.24 7.35 -0.53
N LEU A 69 -4.94 8.58 -0.08
CA LEU A 69 -5.25 9.02 1.28
C LEU A 69 -6.76 9.05 1.53
N SER A 70 -7.55 9.48 0.54
CA SER A 70 -9.01 9.43 0.65
C SER A 70 -9.50 8.00 0.81
N TYR A 71 -9.04 7.07 -0.05
CA TYR A 71 -9.36 5.64 0.08
C TYR A 71 -8.95 5.08 1.45
N TYR A 72 -7.78 5.49 1.95
CA TYR A 72 -7.28 5.06 3.26
C TYR A 72 -8.21 5.54 4.38
N TYR A 73 -8.67 6.79 4.37
CA TYR A 73 -9.56 7.29 5.42
C TYR A 73 -10.94 6.62 5.40
N GLU A 74 -11.47 6.25 4.23
CA GLU A 74 -12.72 5.49 4.13
C GLU A 74 -12.57 4.05 4.64
N ASN A 75 -11.39 3.44 4.50
CA ASN A 75 -11.12 2.04 4.82
C ASN A 75 -10.14 1.87 5.99
N ARG A 76 -10.00 2.90 6.83
CA ARG A 76 -8.91 3.01 7.81
C ARG A 76 -8.89 1.85 8.80
N GLU A 77 -10.07 1.44 9.27
CA GLU A 77 -10.21 0.38 10.28
C GLU A 77 -9.76 -0.98 9.74
N ASP A 78 -10.18 -1.31 8.51
CA ASP A 78 -9.80 -2.55 7.83
C ASP A 78 -8.29 -2.59 7.54
N LEU A 79 -7.77 -1.49 6.98
CA LEU A 79 -6.36 -1.37 6.64
C LEU A 79 -5.45 -1.36 7.86
N ASP A 80 -5.83 -0.68 8.96
CA ASP A 80 -5.07 -0.70 10.22
C ASP A 80 -5.05 -2.09 10.85
N GLN A 81 -6.17 -2.83 10.75
CA GLN A 81 -6.21 -4.21 11.21
C GLN A 81 -5.27 -5.11 10.38
N LYS A 82 -5.24 -4.92 9.05
CA LYS A 82 -4.32 -5.63 8.16
C LYS A 82 -2.86 -5.29 8.49
N ILE A 83 -2.54 -4.02 8.74
CA ILE A 83 -1.20 -3.59 9.20
C ILE A 83 -0.80 -4.32 10.47
N LYS A 84 -1.66 -4.34 11.49
CA LYS A 84 -1.37 -5.01 12.77
C LYS A 84 -1.08 -6.49 12.57
N GLN A 85 -1.85 -7.16 11.72
CA GLN A 85 -1.64 -8.57 11.38
C GLN A 85 -0.29 -8.78 10.66
N ASP A 86 0.06 -7.93 9.69
CA ASP A 86 1.35 -7.97 9.00
C ASP A 86 2.53 -7.72 9.96
N GLN A 87 2.41 -6.74 10.86
CA GLN A 87 3.43 -6.45 11.87
C GLN A 87 3.65 -7.62 12.82
N GLU A 88 2.57 -8.24 13.30
CA GLU A 88 2.63 -9.43 14.14
C GLU A 88 3.19 -10.65 13.39
N PHE A 89 2.94 -10.76 12.08
CA PHE A 89 3.58 -11.76 11.23
C PHE A 89 5.10 -11.54 11.12
N VAL A 90 5.53 -10.32 10.78
CA VAL A 90 6.96 -9.94 10.70
C VAL A 90 7.66 -10.15 12.05
N LYS A 91 7.02 -9.77 13.17
CA LYS A 91 7.56 -9.98 14.52
C LYS A 91 7.76 -11.46 14.83
N ARG A 92 6.80 -12.32 14.48
CA ARG A 92 6.93 -13.78 14.63
C ARG A 92 8.05 -14.37 13.76
N LEU A 93 8.24 -13.86 12.56
CA LEU A 93 9.36 -14.28 11.68
C LEU A 93 10.73 -13.87 12.27
N LYS A 94 10.85 -12.65 12.81
CA LYS A 94 12.08 -12.19 13.48
C LYS A 94 12.46 -13.05 14.69
N VAL A 95 11.47 -13.56 15.42
CA VAL A 95 11.71 -14.47 16.57
C VAL A 95 12.17 -15.85 16.11
N LYS A 96 11.70 -16.33 14.95
CA LYS A 96 11.97 -17.68 14.44
C LYS A 96 13.23 -17.79 13.59
N ILE A 97 13.72 -16.67 13.06
CA ILE A 97 14.95 -16.57 12.26
C ILE A 97 15.84 -15.51 12.93
N PRO A 98 16.69 -15.88 13.91
CA PRO A 98 17.71 -14.95 14.39
C PRO A 98 18.64 -14.68 13.20
N SER A 99 18.62 -13.45 12.70
CA SER A 99 19.49 -13.01 11.61
C SER A 99 20.94 -13.37 11.93
N LYS A 100 21.58 -14.20 11.09
CA LYS A 100 23.04 -14.21 10.99
C LYS A 100 23.45 -12.95 10.24
N MET A 101 23.50 -11.84 10.97
CA MET A 101 24.24 -10.66 10.53
C MET A 101 25.64 -10.78 11.14
N VAL A 102 26.58 -11.28 10.32
CA VAL A 102 28.02 -11.14 10.51
C VAL A 102 28.49 -9.96 9.67
#